data_AF-A0A7F8Q6U6-F1
#
_entry.id   AF-A0A7F8Q6U6-F1
#
_cell.length_a   1.000
_cell.length_b   1.000
_cell.length_c   1.000
_cell.angle_alpha   90.00
_cell.angle_beta   90.00
_cell.angle_gamma   90.00
#
_symmetry.space_group_name_H-M   'P 1'
#
loop_
_entity.id
_entity.type
_entity.pdbx_description
1 polymer ?
#
loop_
_entity_poly.entity_id
_entity_poly.type
_entity_poly.pdbx_seq_one_letter_code
_entity_poly.pdbx_strand_id
1 'polypeptide(L)'
;MAAAPGDPGLSKLQFAPFSSALDVGFWHELTQRKLNEYRLDEAPKDIKGYYYNGDSAGLPARLTLEFSAFDMSAPTPAHCCPAVGTLFNTNTLEAFKAADKKLLLEQAADEIWEAIKSGAALENPVLLNKFLLLTFANARGFNMSIPMPGHPVNFSSVTLEQARRDVEQLEQLIESHDVVFLLMDTRESRWLPAVIAASKRKLVINAALGFDTFVVMRHGLKKPKQQGAGDLCSSHLVAPADLLGSSLFANIPGYKLGCYFCNDVVAPGDSTRDRTLDQQCTVSRPGLAMIAGALAVELMVSVLQHPEGGYAIASSSDDRMNEPPTSLGLVPHQ
;
A
#
# COMPACT_ATOMS: atom_id res chain seq x y z
N MET A 1 27.92 5.71 -51.83
CA MET A 1 28.57 4.38 -51.87
C MET A 1 28.02 3.57 -50.71
N ALA A 2 27.22 2.55 -51.02
CA ALA A 2 26.69 1.64 -50.01
C ALA A 2 27.83 0.77 -49.47
N ALA A 3 27.98 0.70 -48.15
CA ALA A 3 28.94 -0.18 -47.50
C ALA A 3 28.46 -1.62 -47.56
N ALA A 4 29.34 -2.52 -48.00
CA ALA A 4 29.13 -3.96 -48.02
C ALA A 4 29.03 -4.55 -46.59
N PRO A 5 28.28 -5.64 -46.37
CA PRO A 5 28.10 -6.23 -45.05
C PRO A 5 29.29 -7.14 -44.74
N GLY A 6 30.20 -6.72 -43.85
CA GLY A 6 31.30 -7.58 -43.42
C GLY A 6 32.47 -6.90 -42.71
N ASP A 7 32.28 -5.75 -42.05
CA ASP A 7 33.35 -5.11 -41.27
C ASP A 7 33.15 -5.40 -39.76
N PRO A 8 34.04 -6.17 -39.09
CA PRO A 8 33.90 -6.54 -37.67
C PRO A 8 34.41 -5.44 -36.71
N GLY A 9 34.30 -4.16 -37.08
CA GLY A 9 35.03 -3.06 -36.43
C GLY A 9 34.21 -1.86 -35.91
N LEU A 10 32.89 -1.84 -36.06
CA LEU A 10 32.04 -0.80 -35.43
C LEU A 10 30.91 -1.46 -34.65
N SER A 11 31.15 -1.70 -33.36
CA SER A 11 30.06 -1.94 -32.42
C SER A 11 29.14 -0.71 -32.45
N LYS A 12 27.88 -0.92 -32.81
CA LYS A 12 26.87 0.15 -32.76
C LYS A 12 26.83 0.67 -31.32
N LEU A 13 26.90 1.99 -31.13
CA LEU A 13 26.70 2.60 -29.83
C LEU A 13 25.33 2.17 -29.29
N GLN A 14 25.32 1.52 -28.13
CA GLN A 14 24.10 1.09 -27.44
C GLN A 14 23.90 1.94 -26.20
N PHE A 15 22.64 2.26 -25.91
CA PHE A 15 22.24 3.01 -24.73
C PHE A 15 21.63 2.05 -23.71
N ALA A 16 21.98 2.21 -22.44
CA ALA A 16 21.31 1.52 -21.36
C ALA A 16 19.95 2.20 -21.07
N PRO A 17 18.88 1.44 -20.82
CA PRO A 17 17.59 2.02 -20.46
C PRO A 17 17.67 2.69 -19.08
N PHE A 18 17.05 3.86 -18.95
CA PHE A 18 16.84 4.49 -17.65
C PHE A 18 15.90 3.64 -16.80
N SER A 19 16.26 3.41 -15.54
CA SER A 19 15.38 2.79 -14.56
C SER A 19 14.65 3.85 -13.76
N SER A 20 13.35 3.71 -13.53
CA SER A 20 12.57 4.63 -12.69
C SER A 20 12.38 4.05 -11.28
N ALA A 21 12.46 4.88 -10.25
CA ALA A 21 12.14 4.55 -8.87
C ALA A 21 11.14 5.58 -8.32
N LEU A 22 9.91 5.16 -8.07
CA LEU A 22 8.88 6.01 -7.47
C LEU A 22 8.81 5.69 -5.98
N ASP A 23 9.08 6.69 -5.14
CA ASP A 23 8.96 6.54 -3.69
C ASP A 23 7.49 6.51 -3.25
N VAL A 24 7.20 5.91 -2.09
CA VAL A 24 5.84 5.87 -1.52
C VAL A 24 5.31 7.29 -1.27
N GLY A 25 6.18 8.22 -0.87
CA GLY A 25 5.84 9.62 -0.66
C GLY A 25 5.31 10.31 -1.93
N PHE A 26 5.79 9.93 -3.11
CA PHE A 26 5.27 10.46 -4.38
C PHE A 26 3.79 10.12 -4.57
N TRP A 27 3.41 8.85 -4.36
CA TRP A 27 2.02 8.40 -4.50
C TRP A 27 1.10 9.01 -3.46
N HIS A 28 1.59 9.20 -2.24
CA HIS A 28 0.85 9.88 -1.18
C HIS A 28 0.51 11.31 -1.58
N GLU A 29 1.51 12.08 -2.02
CA GLU A 29 1.32 13.47 -2.44
C GLU A 29 0.43 13.56 -3.69
N LEU A 30 0.62 12.68 -4.67
CA LEU A 30 -0.25 12.61 -5.85
C LEU A 30 -1.71 12.37 -5.47
N THR A 31 -1.95 11.47 -4.51
CA THR A 31 -3.31 11.15 -4.05
C THR A 31 -3.92 12.33 -3.29
N GLN A 32 -3.17 12.99 -2.41
CA GLN A 32 -3.63 14.19 -1.71
C GLN A 32 -4.02 15.29 -2.69
N ARG A 33 -3.15 15.60 -3.66
CA ARG A 33 -3.45 16.61 -4.68
C ARG A 33 -4.61 16.19 -5.58
N LYS A 34 -4.70 14.91 -5.95
CA LYS A 34 -5.84 14.41 -6.74
C LYS A 34 -7.17 14.59 -6.00
N LEU A 35 -7.22 14.29 -4.70
CA LEU A 35 -8.45 14.41 -3.92
C LEU A 35 -8.81 15.88 -3.60
N ASN A 36 -7.82 16.69 -3.24
CA ASN A 36 -8.06 18.03 -2.71
C ASN A 36 -8.03 19.14 -3.78
N GLU A 37 -7.07 19.06 -4.70
CA GLU A 37 -6.75 20.12 -5.67
C GLU A 37 -7.23 19.79 -7.09
N TYR A 38 -6.69 18.73 -7.70
CA TYR A 38 -6.93 18.42 -9.12
C TYR A 38 -8.34 17.90 -9.36
N ARG A 39 -8.88 17.08 -8.45
CA ARG A 39 -10.21 16.46 -8.56
C ARG A 39 -10.37 15.71 -9.89
N LEU A 40 -11.14 16.27 -10.83
CA LEU A 40 -11.39 15.72 -12.16
C LEU A 40 -10.51 16.35 -13.25
N ASP A 41 -9.64 17.30 -12.91
CA ASP A 41 -8.71 17.92 -13.84
C ASP A 41 -7.65 16.90 -14.30
N GLU A 42 -7.61 16.65 -15.62
CA GLU A 42 -6.63 15.80 -16.28
C GLU A 42 -5.54 16.61 -17.00
N ALA A 43 -5.48 17.93 -16.78
CA ALA A 43 -4.44 18.76 -17.36
C ALA A 43 -3.03 18.28 -16.94
N PRO A 44 -2.05 18.30 -17.86
CA PRO A 44 -0.69 17.89 -17.55
C PRO A 44 -0.09 18.73 -16.42
N LYS A 45 0.64 18.09 -15.50
CA LYS A 45 1.29 18.75 -14.36
C LYS A 45 2.80 18.58 -14.44
N ASP A 46 3.54 19.65 -14.24
CA ASP A 46 4.99 19.57 -14.18
C ASP A 46 5.44 18.92 -12.86
N ILE A 47 6.39 18.00 -12.98
CA ILE A 47 7.00 17.30 -11.86
C ILE A 47 8.52 17.31 -12.00
N LYS A 48 9.19 17.27 -10.86
CA LYS A 48 10.64 17.25 -10.74
C LYS A 48 11.10 15.91 -10.17
N GLY A 49 12.01 15.26 -10.88
CA GLY A 49 12.74 14.11 -10.38
C GLY A 49 14.22 14.45 -10.21
N TYR A 50 14.96 13.47 -9.74
CA TYR A 50 16.41 13.55 -9.71
C TYR A 50 17.01 12.18 -10.00
N TYR A 51 18.22 12.17 -10.54
CA TYR A 51 18.97 10.95 -10.76
C TYR A 51 20.39 11.11 -10.23
N TYR A 52 21.00 9.99 -9.90
CA TYR A 52 22.35 9.91 -9.40
C TYR A 52 23.19 9.00 -10.30
N ASN A 53 24.43 9.41 -10.58
CA ASN A 53 25.34 8.69 -11.47
C ASN A 53 26.64 8.25 -10.75
N GLY A 54 26.54 7.91 -9.47
CA GLY A 54 27.68 7.42 -8.68
C GLY A 54 27.45 6.05 -8.04
N ASP A 55 26.45 5.31 -8.51
CA ASP A 55 26.19 3.97 -8.01
C ASP A 55 27.34 3.00 -8.38
N SER A 56 27.56 2.00 -7.53
CA SER A 56 28.56 0.96 -7.75
C SER A 56 28.37 0.25 -9.10
N ALA A 57 29.48 -0.16 -9.71
CA ALA A 57 29.48 -0.86 -10.99
C ALA A 57 28.50 -2.06 -10.99
N GLY A 58 27.55 -2.06 -11.93
CA GLY A 58 26.52 -3.10 -12.05
C GLY A 58 25.13 -2.69 -11.60
N LEU A 59 24.97 -1.56 -10.91
CA LEU A 59 23.66 -0.99 -10.59
C LEU A 59 23.22 0.00 -11.68
N PRO A 60 21.96 -0.06 -12.16
CA PRO A 60 21.46 0.89 -13.13
C PRO A 60 21.24 2.26 -12.48
N ALA A 61 21.55 3.33 -13.20
CA ALA A 61 21.18 4.68 -12.78
C ALA A 61 19.65 4.80 -12.70
N ARG A 62 19.16 5.31 -11.57
CA ARG A 62 17.73 5.44 -11.29
C ARG A 62 17.29 6.90 -11.33
N LEU A 63 16.19 7.15 -12.03
CA LEU A 63 15.42 8.39 -11.91
C LEU A 63 14.44 8.23 -10.75
N THR A 64 14.66 8.97 -9.67
CA THR A 64 13.87 8.91 -8.45
C THR A 64 12.86 10.05 -8.39
N LEU A 65 11.63 9.73 -7.99
CA LEU A 65 10.56 10.67 -7.71
C LEU A 65 10.09 10.50 -6.27
N GLU A 66 10.11 11.59 -5.51
CA GLU A 66 9.79 11.62 -4.08
C GLU A 66 8.58 12.51 -3.79
N PHE A 67 8.28 12.70 -2.50
CA PHE A 67 7.28 13.64 -2.01
C PHE A 67 7.45 15.07 -2.58
N SER A 68 8.69 15.54 -2.72
CA SER A 68 9.00 16.89 -3.25
C SER A 68 8.85 17.01 -4.76
N ALA A 69 8.47 15.95 -5.48
CA ALA A 69 8.40 15.96 -6.94
C ALA A 69 7.39 16.97 -7.49
N PHE A 70 6.41 17.39 -6.70
CA PHE A 70 5.39 18.35 -7.09
C PHE A 70 5.71 19.81 -6.68
N ASP A 71 6.87 20.04 -6.07
CA ASP A 71 7.40 21.36 -5.75
C ASP A 71 8.61 21.66 -6.63
N MET A 72 8.39 22.43 -7.70
CA MET A 72 9.43 22.81 -8.65
C MET A 72 10.52 23.69 -8.03
N SER A 73 10.23 24.34 -6.90
CA SER A 73 11.17 25.20 -6.18
C SER A 73 12.04 24.44 -5.18
N ALA A 74 11.68 23.20 -4.85
CA ALA A 74 12.40 22.39 -3.89
C ALA A 74 13.85 22.15 -4.34
N PRO A 75 14.84 22.28 -3.44
CA PRO A 75 16.23 22.02 -3.78
C PRO A 75 16.42 20.55 -4.14
N THR A 76 17.24 20.30 -5.18
CA THR A 76 17.64 18.93 -5.52
C THR A 76 18.62 18.43 -4.45
N PRO A 77 18.52 17.15 -4.02
CA PRO A 77 19.49 16.58 -3.08
C PRO A 77 20.94 16.75 -3.55
N ALA A 78 21.86 16.86 -2.59
CA ALA A 78 23.27 17.01 -2.87
C ALA A 78 23.80 15.86 -3.74
N HIS A 79 24.70 16.18 -4.68
CA HIS A 79 25.29 15.24 -5.62
C HIS A 79 24.31 14.58 -6.62
N CYS A 80 23.03 14.99 -6.64
CA CYS A 80 22.06 14.50 -7.62
C CYS A 80 21.83 15.51 -8.75
N CYS A 81 21.51 15.00 -9.94
CA CYS A 81 21.16 15.82 -11.10
C CYS A 81 19.64 15.95 -11.19
N PRO A 82 19.09 17.18 -11.35
CA PRO A 82 17.66 17.36 -11.55
C PRO A 82 17.22 16.84 -12.92
N ALA A 83 16.01 16.34 -12.98
CA ALA A 83 15.28 16.04 -14.21
C ALA A 83 13.88 16.63 -14.10
N VAL A 84 13.37 17.21 -15.18
CA VAL A 84 12.02 17.79 -15.23
C VAL A 84 11.16 16.88 -16.09
N GLY A 85 9.91 16.67 -15.70
CA GLY A 85 9.00 15.85 -16.45
C GLY A 85 7.56 16.30 -16.32
N THR A 86 6.71 15.65 -17.10
CA THR A 86 5.29 15.98 -17.14
C THR A 86 4.48 14.75 -16.72
N LEU A 87 3.60 14.97 -15.75
CA LEU A 87 2.65 14.00 -15.24
C LEU A 87 1.31 14.14 -15.98
N PHE A 88 0.87 13.05 -16.57
CA PHE A 88 -0.46 12.87 -17.13
C PHE A 88 -1.21 11.89 -16.24
N ASN A 89 -2.15 12.37 -15.43
CA ASN A 89 -2.97 11.53 -14.58
C ASN A 89 -4.39 11.45 -15.14
N THR A 90 -4.79 10.24 -15.53
CA THR A 90 -6.14 9.96 -16.04
C THR A 90 -7.09 9.59 -14.91
N ASN A 91 -8.38 9.89 -15.08
CA ASN A 91 -9.41 9.55 -14.10
C ASN A 91 -10.09 8.20 -14.36
N THR A 92 -9.95 7.65 -15.56
CA THR A 92 -10.50 6.34 -15.93
C THR A 92 -9.40 5.41 -16.42
N LEU A 93 -9.56 4.12 -16.13
CA LEU A 93 -8.62 3.09 -16.59
C LEU A 93 -8.67 2.95 -18.11
N GLU A 94 -9.84 3.20 -18.69
CA GLU A 94 -10.08 3.17 -20.12
C GLU A 94 -9.29 4.28 -20.83
N ALA A 95 -9.34 5.52 -20.31
CA ALA A 95 -8.54 6.62 -20.85
C ALA A 95 -7.03 6.34 -20.75
N PHE A 96 -6.57 5.76 -19.63
CA PHE A 96 -5.17 5.34 -19.48
C PHE A 96 -4.75 4.32 -20.56
N LYS A 97 -5.60 3.34 -20.85
CA LYS A 97 -5.33 2.30 -21.86
C LYS A 97 -5.42 2.83 -23.29
N ALA A 98 -6.37 3.73 -23.55
CA ALA A 98 -6.60 4.32 -24.87
C ALA A 98 -5.66 5.48 -25.19
N ALA A 99 -4.96 6.05 -24.20
CA ALA A 99 -4.00 7.12 -24.40
C ALA A 99 -2.93 6.73 -25.42
N ASP A 100 -2.71 7.59 -26.42
CA ASP A 100 -1.69 7.39 -27.43
C ASP A 100 -0.30 7.71 -26.85
N LYS A 101 0.35 6.67 -26.33
CA LYS A 101 1.69 6.74 -25.75
C LYS A 101 2.74 7.21 -26.76
N LYS A 102 2.53 6.92 -28.05
CA LYS A 102 3.46 7.31 -29.10
C LYS A 102 3.36 8.81 -29.34
N LEU A 103 2.15 9.34 -29.45
CA LEU A 103 1.92 10.78 -29.59
C LEU A 103 2.49 11.58 -28.41
N LEU A 104 2.26 11.12 -27.17
CA LEU A 104 2.81 11.79 -25.98
C LEU A 104 4.34 11.81 -25.97
N LEU A 105 4.97 10.72 -26.43
CA LEU A 105 6.42 10.65 -26.53
C LEU A 105 6.96 11.55 -27.66
N GLU A 106 6.26 11.62 -28.79
CA GLU A 106 6.61 12.51 -29.91
C GLU A 106 6.51 13.98 -29.49
N GLN A 107 5.45 14.37 -28.79
CA GLN A 107 5.30 15.73 -28.25
C GLN A 107 6.45 16.11 -27.31
N ALA A 108 6.83 15.21 -26.39
CA ALA A 108 7.96 15.45 -25.50
C ALA A 108 9.29 15.54 -26.28
N ALA A 109 9.47 14.71 -27.31
CA ALA A 109 10.65 14.76 -28.17
C ALA A 109 10.75 16.08 -28.96
N ASP A 110 9.62 16.58 -29.48
CA ASP A 110 9.54 17.86 -30.17
C ASP A 110 9.91 19.03 -29.26
N GLU A 111 9.45 19.02 -28.00
CA GLU A 111 9.84 20.04 -27.02
C GLU A 111 11.36 20.05 -26.74
N ILE A 112 11.97 18.87 -26.58
CA ILE A 112 13.43 18.74 -26.42
C ILE A 112 14.12 19.27 -27.69
N TRP A 113 13.61 18.93 -28.86
CA TRP A 113 14.17 19.33 -30.14
C TRP A 113 14.11 20.84 -30.37
N GLU A 114 13.01 21.49 -30.02
CA GLU A 114 12.88 22.95 -30.07
C GLU A 114 13.80 23.64 -29.05
N ALA A 115 13.99 23.07 -27.87
CA ALA A 115 14.97 23.57 -26.89
C ALA A 115 16.42 23.49 -27.43
N ILE A 116 16.74 22.46 -28.22
CA ILE A 116 18.04 22.33 -28.90
C ILE A 116 18.18 23.39 -29.99
N LYS A 117 17.17 23.56 -30.86
CA LYS A 117 17.23 24.52 -31.98
C LYS A 117 17.32 25.97 -31.51
N SER A 118 16.57 26.32 -30.46
CA SER A 118 16.54 27.67 -29.89
C SER A 118 17.81 28.02 -29.12
N GLY A 119 18.68 27.04 -28.81
CA GLY A 119 19.86 27.23 -27.98
C GLY A 119 19.58 27.23 -26.48
N ALA A 120 18.32 27.16 -26.04
CA ALA A 120 17.94 27.13 -24.63
C ALA A 120 18.54 25.91 -23.89
N ALA A 121 18.72 24.78 -24.57
CA ALA A 121 19.36 23.60 -24.01
C ALA A 121 20.87 23.79 -23.74
N LEU A 122 21.54 24.76 -24.40
CA LEU A 122 22.93 25.10 -24.13
C LEU A 122 23.08 25.92 -22.84
N GLU A 123 22.09 26.78 -22.56
CA GLU A 123 22.03 27.55 -21.32
C GLU A 123 21.57 26.67 -20.14
N ASN A 124 20.59 25.79 -20.38
CA ASN A 124 20.06 24.87 -19.39
C ASN A 124 20.01 23.41 -19.90
N PRO A 125 21.04 22.59 -19.63
CA PRO A 125 21.12 21.21 -20.11
C PRO A 125 20.11 20.26 -19.47
N VAL A 126 19.41 20.67 -18.40
CA VAL A 126 18.35 19.87 -17.75
C VAL A 126 17.18 19.62 -18.72
N LEU A 127 16.95 20.53 -19.67
CA LEU A 127 15.89 20.43 -20.67
C LEU A 127 16.04 19.21 -21.60
N LEU A 128 17.24 18.63 -21.70
CA LEU A 128 17.51 17.44 -22.51
C LEU A 128 17.02 16.15 -21.83
N ASN A 129 17.01 16.13 -20.49
CA ASN A 129 16.62 14.96 -19.71
C ASN A 129 15.18 15.09 -19.23
N LYS A 130 14.27 15.37 -20.17
CA LYS A 130 12.84 15.39 -19.90
C LYS A 130 12.28 13.97 -19.79
N PHE A 131 11.35 13.77 -18.88
CA PHE A 131 10.64 12.50 -18.74
C PHE A 131 9.13 12.67 -18.73
N LEU A 132 8.43 11.60 -19.07
CA LEU A 132 6.98 11.56 -19.11
C LEU A 132 6.49 10.52 -18.10
N LEU A 133 5.48 10.88 -17.31
CA LEU A 133 4.84 9.95 -16.40
C LEU A 133 3.33 9.92 -16.70
N LEU A 134 2.84 8.80 -17.24
CA LEU A 134 1.41 8.57 -17.42
C LEU A 134 0.93 7.67 -16.28
N THR A 135 -0.07 8.12 -15.51
CA THR A 135 -0.62 7.38 -14.38
C THR A 135 -2.14 7.31 -14.42
N PHE A 136 -2.65 6.33 -13.68
CA PHE A 136 -4.05 6.19 -13.34
C PHE A 136 -4.14 5.83 -11.86
N ALA A 137 -4.80 6.67 -11.07
CA ALA A 137 -5.08 6.42 -9.67
C ALA A 137 -6.59 6.42 -9.43
N ASN A 138 -7.16 5.28 -9.03
CA ASN A 138 -8.56 5.18 -8.64
C ASN A 138 -8.67 5.36 -7.12
N ALA A 139 -8.87 6.60 -6.67
CA ALA A 139 -9.09 6.94 -5.28
C ALA A 139 -10.50 7.52 -5.10
N ARG A 140 -11.22 7.05 -4.08
CA ARG A 140 -12.54 7.57 -3.70
C ARG A 140 -12.56 7.86 -2.21
N GLY A 141 -13.02 9.05 -1.84
CA GLY A 141 -13.24 9.44 -0.45
C GLY A 141 -14.72 9.37 -0.08
N PHE A 142 -15.02 8.88 1.12
CA PHE A 142 -16.38 8.80 1.66
C PHE A 142 -16.42 9.44 3.04
N ASN A 143 -17.41 10.28 3.30
CA ASN A 143 -17.65 10.85 4.62
C ASN A 143 -18.78 10.07 5.30
N MET A 144 -18.44 9.33 6.35
CA MET A 144 -19.37 8.48 7.11
C MET A 144 -18.88 8.35 8.56
N SER A 145 -19.81 8.16 9.50
CA SER A 145 -19.48 7.90 10.90
C SER A 145 -19.59 6.41 11.21
N ILE A 146 -18.66 5.87 12.01
CA ILE A 146 -18.68 4.47 12.42
C ILE A 146 -19.27 4.36 13.83
N PRO A 147 -20.44 3.72 14.02
CA PRO A 147 -21.03 3.53 15.34
C PRO A 147 -20.12 2.71 16.26
N MET A 148 -19.80 3.27 17.43
CA MET A 148 -18.94 2.64 18.43
C MET A 148 -19.77 1.93 19.51
N PRO A 149 -19.41 0.69 19.89
CA PRO A 149 -19.94 0.06 21.10
C PRO A 149 -19.84 0.97 22.34
N GLY A 150 -20.84 0.92 23.21
CA GLY A 150 -20.92 1.75 24.41
C GLY A 150 -21.42 3.19 24.17
N HIS A 151 -21.55 3.63 22.92
CA HIS A 151 -22.03 4.96 22.56
C HIS A 151 -23.45 4.87 21.98
N PRO A 152 -24.48 5.40 22.65
CA PRO A 152 -25.85 5.31 22.15
C PRO A 152 -25.97 6.12 20.84
N VAL A 153 -26.71 5.57 19.86
CA VAL A 153 -27.07 6.30 18.62
C VAL A 153 -28.56 6.66 18.57
N ASN A 154 -29.34 6.19 19.55
CA ASN A 154 -30.79 6.30 19.60
C ASN A 154 -31.30 7.57 20.31
N PHE A 155 -30.57 8.68 20.22
CA PHE A 155 -31.00 9.95 20.84
C PHE A 155 -32.14 10.62 20.06
N SER A 156 -32.23 10.34 18.75
CA SER A 156 -33.28 10.84 17.86
C SER A 156 -33.51 9.86 16.71
N SER A 157 -34.67 9.93 16.05
CA SER A 157 -34.93 9.15 14.83
C SER A 157 -33.95 9.49 13.71
N VAL A 158 -33.55 10.76 13.61
CA VAL A 158 -32.60 11.26 12.60
C VAL A 158 -31.20 10.65 12.77
N THR A 159 -30.69 10.61 14.00
CA THR A 159 -29.36 10.03 14.28
C THR A 159 -29.35 8.52 14.04
N LEU A 160 -30.46 7.84 14.34
CA LEU A 160 -30.60 6.40 14.10
C LEU A 160 -30.63 6.08 12.60
N GLU A 161 -31.37 6.87 11.81
CA GLU A 161 -31.41 6.73 10.35
C GLU A 161 -30.06 7.02 9.70
N GLN A 162 -29.35 8.06 10.16
CA GLN A 162 -28.00 8.37 9.66
C GLN A 162 -27.02 7.24 9.98
N ALA A 163 -27.00 6.75 11.22
CA ALA A 163 -26.16 5.63 11.60
C ALA A 163 -26.45 4.38 10.75
N ARG A 164 -27.72 4.11 10.45
CA ARG A 164 -28.10 2.99 9.57
C ARG A 164 -27.54 3.15 8.15
N ARG A 165 -27.62 4.35 7.57
CA ARG A 165 -27.07 4.64 6.23
C ARG A 165 -25.55 4.49 6.21
N ASP A 166 -24.87 5.00 7.22
CA ASP A 166 -23.41 4.93 7.32
C ASP A 166 -22.95 3.47 7.47
N VAL A 167 -23.67 2.65 8.25
CA VAL A 167 -23.39 1.22 8.40
C VAL A 167 -23.62 0.46 7.09
N GLU A 168 -24.69 0.76 6.36
CA GLU A 168 -24.98 0.15 5.07
C GLU A 168 -23.92 0.52 4.03
N GLN A 169 -23.48 1.78 4.00
CA GLN A 169 -22.40 2.23 3.14
C GLN A 169 -21.07 1.55 3.50
N LEU A 170 -20.71 1.49 4.79
CA LEU A 170 -19.51 0.78 5.26
C LEU A 170 -19.55 -0.70 4.85
N GLU A 171 -20.71 -1.35 4.98
CA GLU A 171 -20.89 -2.74 4.61
C GLU A 171 -20.66 -2.97 3.11
N GLN A 172 -21.26 -2.13 2.25
CA GLN A 172 -21.07 -2.18 0.80
C GLN A 172 -19.61 -1.95 0.41
N LEU A 173 -18.93 -1.00 1.07
CA LEU A 173 -17.51 -0.73 0.83
C LEU A 173 -16.65 -1.93 1.22
N ILE A 174 -16.85 -2.53 2.39
CA ILE A 174 -16.10 -3.72 2.80
C ILE A 174 -16.36 -4.88 1.84
N GLU A 175 -17.59 -5.03 1.34
CA GLU A 175 -17.93 -6.07 0.37
C GLU A 175 -17.23 -5.90 -0.98
N SER A 176 -17.15 -4.67 -1.49
CA SER A 176 -16.58 -4.39 -2.79
C SER A 176 -15.05 -4.43 -2.84
N HIS A 177 -14.37 -4.40 -1.69
CA HIS A 177 -12.91 -4.39 -1.60
C HIS A 177 -12.35 -5.75 -1.15
N ASP A 178 -11.13 -6.09 -1.56
CA ASP A 178 -10.50 -7.39 -1.24
C ASP A 178 -9.77 -7.39 0.10
N VAL A 179 -9.11 -6.27 0.42
CA VAL A 179 -8.33 -6.07 1.64
C VAL A 179 -8.85 -4.84 2.38
N VAL A 180 -8.99 -4.94 3.70
CA VAL A 180 -9.46 -3.87 4.57
C VAL A 180 -8.36 -3.52 5.57
N PHE A 181 -7.95 -2.25 5.60
CA PHE A 181 -7.05 -1.73 6.62
C PHE A 181 -7.86 -1.06 7.73
N LEU A 182 -7.65 -1.48 8.98
CA LEU A 182 -8.24 -0.84 10.16
C LEU A 182 -7.22 0.10 10.77
N LEU A 183 -7.34 1.39 10.43
CA LEU A 183 -6.40 2.48 10.79
C LEU A 183 -7.07 3.54 11.67
N MET A 184 -8.02 3.12 12.49
CA MET A 184 -8.84 4.03 13.31
C MET A 184 -8.09 4.47 14.56
N ASP A 185 -8.54 5.54 15.20
CA ASP A 185 -7.91 6.12 16.38
C ASP A 185 -8.26 5.38 17.68
N THR A 186 -9.47 4.82 17.78
CA THR A 186 -9.95 4.15 18.98
C THR A 186 -10.20 2.66 18.80
N ARG A 187 -10.22 1.91 19.90
CA ARG A 187 -10.48 0.47 19.86
C ARG A 187 -11.93 0.13 19.51
N GLU A 188 -12.90 0.90 20.02
CA GLU A 188 -14.33 0.64 19.84
C GLU A 188 -14.73 0.81 18.38
N SER A 189 -14.16 1.83 17.73
CA SER A 189 -14.46 2.14 16.34
C SER A 189 -14.01 1.02 15.38
N ARG A 190 -12.95 0.27 15.73
CA ARG A 190 -12.50 -0.92 14.97
C ARG A 190 -13.44 -2.12 15.04
N TRP A 191 -14.31 -2.19 16.05
CA TRP A 191 -15.12 -3.40 16.31
C TRP A 191 -16.09 -3.71 15.17
N LEU A 192 -16.92 -2.73 14.79
CA LEU A 192 -17.93 -2.94 13.76
C LEU A 192 -17.30 -3.30 12.39
N PRO A 193 -16.31 -2.56 11.86
CA PRO A 193 -15.60 -2.94 10.64
C PRO A 193 -14.98 -4.34 10.71
N ALA A 194 -14.38 -4.72 11.86
CA ALA A 194 -13.78 -6.03 12.03
C ALA A 194 -14.82 -7.16 11.95
N VAL A 195 -16.00 -6.96 12.55
CA VAL A 195 -17.12 -7.92 12.51
C VAL A 195 -17.66 -8.06 11.09
N ILE A 196 -17.90 -6.95 10.39
CA ILE A 196 -18.39 -6.96 9.00
C ILE A 196 -17.37 -7.64 8.08
N ALA A 197 -16.09 -7.29 8.19
CA ALA A 197 -15.04 -7.89 7.38
C ALA A 197 -14.91 -9.39 7.64
N ALA A 198 -15.03 -9.83 8.91
CA ALA A 198 -15.03 -11.24 9.25
C ALA A 198 -16.24 -11.99 8.66
N SER A 199 -17.44 -11.39 8.67
CA SER A 199 -18.65 -12.01 8.10
C SER A 199 -18.55 -12.15 6.58
N LYS A 200 -17.97 -11.14 5.90
CA LYS A 200 -17.71 -11.14 4.46
C LYS A 200 -16.41 -11.85 4.05
N ARG A 201 -15.68 -12.43 5.02
CA ARG A 201 -14.39 -13.14 4.81
C ARG A 201 -13.35 -12.29 4.05
N LYS A 202 -13.23 -11.02 4.41
CA LYS A 202 -12.25 -10.10 3.85
C LYS A 202 -10.95 -10.16 4.63
N LEU A 203 -9.82 -10.06 3.92
CA LEU A 203 -8.51 -9.98 4.57
C LEU A 203 -8.42 -8.64 5.29
N VAL A 204 -8.20 -8.68 6.60
CA VAL A 204 -8.06 -7.48 7.43
C VAL A 204 -6.63 -7.35 7.91
N ILE A 205 -6.05 -6.17 7.71
CA ILE A 205 -4.81 -5.74 8.34
C ILE A 205 -5.15 -4.62 9.33
N ASN A 206 -4.87 -4.85 10.61
CA ASN A 206 -5.10 -3.88 11.66
C ASN A 206 -3.77 -3.23 12.05
N ALA A 207 -3.75 -1.90 12.14
CA ALA A 207 -2.64 -1.16 12.71
C ALA A 207 -3.14 -0.28 13.87
N ALA A 208 -2.38 -0.27 14.96
CA ALA A 208 -2.64 0.56 16.13
C ALA A 208 -1.35 1.17 16.65
N LEU A 209 -1.45 2.39 17.17
CA LEU A 209 -0.33 3.19 17.63
C LEU A 209 -0.52 3.52 19.12
N GLY A 210 0.53 3.30 19.89
CA GLY A 210 0.69 3.85 21.24
C GLY A 210 1.63 5.06 21.24
N PHE A 211 2.09 5.44 22.42
CA PHE A 211 3.05 6.54 22.58
C PHE A 211 4.39 6.25 21.89
N ASP A 212 4.98 5.09 22.18
CA ASP A 212 6.29 4.62 21.71
C ASP A 212 6.26 3.19 21.13
N THR A 213 5.08 2.60 21.05
CA THR A 213 4.84 1.24 20.55
C THR A 213 3.79 1.25 19.45
N PHE A 214 3.78 0.22 18.62
CA PHE A 214 2.74 -0.01 17.62
C PHE A 214 2.44 -1.49 17.53
N VAL A 215 1.30 -1.83 16.94
CA VAL A 215 0.95 -3.21 16.59
C VAL A 215 0.42 -3.25 15.16
N VAL A 216 0.89 -4.21 14.38
CA VAL A 216 0.40 -4.51 13.03
C VAL A 216 0.05 -5.98 13.01
N MET A 217 -1.19 -6.33 12.69
CA MET A 217 -1.61 -7.74 12.68
C MET A 217 -2.62 -8.03 11.58
N ARG A 218 -2.68 -9.27 11.15
CA ARG A 218 -3.74 -9.75 10.23
C ARG A 218 -4.80 -10.54 10.98
N HIS A 219 -6.07 -10.40 10.58
CA HIS A 219 -7.13 -11.23 11.14
C HIS A 219 -7.19 -12.59 10.45
N GLY A 220 -7.64 -13.62 11.20
CA GLY A 220 -7.87 -14.94 10.62
C GLY A 220 -9.11 -15.03 9.74
N LEU A 221 -8.99 -15.71 8.59
CA LEU A 221 -10.09 -15.93 7.65
C LEU A 221 -10.81 -17.26 7.91
N LYS A 222 -12.07 -17.24 8.36
CA LYS A 222 -12.83 -18.49 8.57
C LYS A 222 -13.10 -19.21 7.26
N LYS A 223 -12.93 -20.55 7.27
CA LYS A 223 -13.31 -21.39 6.13
C LYS A 223 -14.84 -21.37 5.94
N PRO A 224 -15.35 -21.49 4.70
CA PRO A 224 -16.77 -21.71 4.48
C PRO A 224 -17.23 -22.96 5.24
N LYS A 225 -18.41 -22.90 5.89
CA LYS A 225 -19.05 -24.10 6.41
C LYS A 225 -19.38 -25.00 5.22
N GLN A 226 -18.69 -26.14 5.06
CA GLN A 226 -19.11 -27.14 4.09
C GLN A 226 -20.46 -27.71 4.55
N GLN A 227 -21.52 -27.45 3.79
CA GLN A 227 -22.80 -28.15 3.94
C GLN A 227 -22.61 -29.53 3.31
N GLY A 228 -22.44 -30.57 4.14
CA GLY A 228 -22.51 -31.96 3.68
C GLY A 228 -21.38 -32.89 4.13
N ALA A 229 -21.28 -33.13 5.43
CA ALA A 229 -20.97 -34.43 6.02
C ALA A 229 -21.14 -34.24 7.54
N GLY A 230 -21.95 -35.09 8.18
CA GLY A 230 -22.07 -35.06 9.64
C GLY A 230 -20.68 -35.15 10.27
N ASP A 231 -20.51 -34.45 11.39
CA ASP A 231 -19.39 -34.65 12.32
C ASP A 231 -19.39 -36.12 12.80
N LEU A 232 -18.91 -37.01 11.95
CA LEU A 232 -18.23 -38.21 12.40
C LEU A 232 -16.85 -37.74 12.80
N CYS A 233 -16.67 -37.62 14.11
CA CYS A 233 -15.39 -37.46 14.78
C CYS A 233 -14.31 -38.26 14.04
N SER A 234 -13.45 -37.59 13.29
CA SER A 234 -12.13 -38.15 13.01
C SER A 234 -11.31 -37.95 14.27
N SER A 235 -11.52 -38.85 15.21
CA SER A 235 -10.58 -39.14 16.27
C SER A 235 -9.33 -39.76 15.64
N HIS A 236 -8.56 -38.98 14.90
CA HIS A 236 -7.12 -39.19 14.90
C HIS A 236 -6.62 -38.65 16.23
N LEU A 237 -6.61 -39.54 17.21
CA LEU A 237 -5.75 -39.45 18.37
C LEU A 237 -4.32 -39.26 17.85
N VAL A 238 -3.88 -38.00 17.79
CA VAL A 238 -2.44 -37.71 17.82
C VAL A 238 -1.98 -38.24 19.17
N ALA A 239 -1.06 -39.20 19.15
CA ALA A 239 -0.51 -39.80 20.36
C ALA A 239 -0.06 -38.70 21.33
N PRO A 240 -0.26 -38.83 22.67
CA PRO A 240 0.05 -37.77 23.62
C PRO A 240 1.57 -37.54 23.83
N ALA A 241 2.43 -38.05 22.95
CA ALA A 241 3.87 -38.11 23.15
C ALA A 241 4.64 -36.89 22.59
N ASP A 242 4.05 -36.09 21.69
CA ASP A 242 4.77 -34.94 21.08
C ASP A 242 4.41 -33.57 21.70
N LEU A 243 3.58 -33.53 22.75
CA LEU A 243 3.14 -32.30 23.41
C LEU A 243 4.13 -31.72 24.45
N LEU A 244 5.38 -32.17 24.44
CA LEU A 244 6.37 -31.82 25.46
C LEU A 244 7.64 -31.14 24.92
N GLY A 245 7.61 -30.57 23.72
CA GLY A 245 8.79 -29.85 23.20
C GLY A 245 8.61 -28.87 22.04
N SER A 246 7.42 -28.75 21.44
CA SER A 246 7.20 -27.82 20.32
C SER A 246 6.55 -26.53 20.83
N SER A 247 7.23 -25.40 20.63
CA SER A 247 6.76 -24.04 20.93
C SER A 247 5.25 -23.89 20.68
N LEU A 248 4.48 -23.55 21.72
CA LEU A 248 3.01 -23.44 21.73
C LEU A 248 2.42 -22.43 20.72
N PHE A 249 3.26 -21.77 19.92
CA PHE A 249 2.88 -20.70 18.99
C PHE A 249 3.34 -20.92 17.54
N ALA A 250 4.09 -21.99 17.25
CA ALA A 250 4.57 -22.24 15.89
C ALA A 250 3.50 -22.98 15.08
N ASN A 251 3.06 -22.39 13.96
CA ASN A 251 2.19 -22.98 12.94
C ASN A 251 0.66 -22.91 13.14
N ILE A 252 0.13 -21.78 13.63
CA ILE A 252 -1.33 -21.57 13.63
C ILE A 252 -1.81 -21.30 12.19
N PRO A 253 -2.71 -22.12 11.61
CA PRO A 253 -3.25 -21.86 10.27
C PRO A 253 -4.05 -20.57 10.22
N GLY A 254 -4.05 -19.88 9.07
CA GLY A 254 -4.73 -18.58 8.90
C GLY A 254 -6.20 -18.59 9.31
N TYR A 255 -6.91 -19.72 9.14
CA TYR A 255 -8.32 -19.83 9.54
C TYR A 255 -8.58 -19.96 11.06
N LYS A 256 -7.53 -20.25 11.84
CA LYS A 256 -7.55 -20.32 13.30
C LYS A 256 -6.98 -19.08 13.97
N LEU A 257 -6.39 -18.14 13.22
CA LEU A 257 -5.85 -16.91 13.80
C LEU A 257 -6.94 -16.07 14.46
N GLY A 258 -6.54 -15.43 15.56
CA GLY A 258 -7.38 -14.47 16.26
C GLY A 258 -7.49 -13.16 15.50
N CYS A 259 -8.53 -12.39 15.81
CA CYS A 259 -8.61 -10.98 15.45
C CYS A 259 -8.05 -10.10 16.58
N TYR A 260 -8.00 -8.79 16.35
CA TYR A 260 -7.58 -7.79 17.35
C TYR A 260 -8.26 -7.95 18.72
N PHE A 261 -9.51 -8.44 18.74
CA PHE A 261 -10.32 -8.60 19.96
C PHE A 261 -10.19 -9.98 20.63
N CYS A 262 -9.50 -10.95 20.02
CA CYS A 262 -9.43 -12.32 20.56
C CYS A 262 -8.48 -12.47 21.76
N ASN A 263 -7.52 -11.56 21.91
CA ASN A 263 -6.53 -11.61 22.98
C ASN A 263 -6.93 -10.80 24.22
N ASP A 264 -8.12 -10.18 24.24
CA ASP A 264 -8.60 -9.45 25.41
C ASP A 264 -9.74 -10.19 26.12
N VAL A 265 -9.71 -10.15 27.45
CA VAL A 265 -10.71 -10.69 28.38
C VAL A 265 -11.90 -9.73 28.53
N VAL A 266 -11.79 -8.49 28.03
CA VAL A 266 -12.83 -7.45 28.15
C VAL A 266 -13.46 -7.12 26.79
N ALA A 267 -14.79 -7.13 26.72
CA ALA A 267 -15.55 -6.69 25.55
C ALA A 267 -15.24 -5.21 25.23
N PRO A 268 -15.21 -4.81 23.94
CA PRO A 268 -15.04 -3.40 23.59
C PRO A 268 -16.18 -2.57 24.16
N GLY A 269 -15.83 -1.61 25.01
CA GLY A 269 -16.70 -0.62 25.63
C GLY A 269 -15.95 0.71 25.70
N ASP A 270 -16.59 1.75 26.25
CA ASP A 270 -16.04 3.11 26.27
C ASP A 270 -14.68 3.19 27.02
N SER A 271 -13.61 3.25 26.24
CA SER A 271 -12.21 3.33 26.65
C SER A 271 -11.68 4.77 26.69
N THR A 272 -12.52 5.77 26.38
CA THR A 272 -12.17 7.19 26.58
C THR A 272 -11.87 7.54 28.04
N ARG A 273 -12.13 6.62 28.98
CA ARG A 273 -11.95 6.81 30.41
C ARG A 273 -10.74 6.07 31.03
N ASP A 274 -10.25 4.94 30.49
CA ASP A 274 -9.27 4.09 31.21
C ASP A 274 -8.42 3.13 30.32
N ARG A 275 -7.38 3.60 29.60
CA ARG A 275 -6.19 2.80 29.11
C ARG A 275 -5.25 3.65 28.24
N THR A 276 -4.01 3.23 27.95
CA THR A 276 -2.99 4.06 27.23
C THR A 276 -2.76 3.71 25.74
N LEU A 277 -3.18 2.53 25.27
CA LEU A 277 -3.03 2.10 23.87
C LEU A 277 -4.37 2.25 23.14
N ASP A 278 -4.39 2.89 21.97
CA ASP A 278 -5.60 3.28 21.21
C ASP A 278 -6.54 4.25 21.95
N GLN A 279 -6.01 5.23 22.69
CA GLN A 279 -6.83 6.37 23.10
C GLN A 279 -7.02 7.34 21.93
N GLN A 280 -8.24 7.88 21.82
CA GLN A 280 -8.45 9.12 21.10
C GLN A 280 -7.47 10.17 21.65
N CYS A 281 -6.73 10.84 20.76
CA CYS A 281 -5.68 11.81 21.13
C CYS A 281 -4.39 11.23 21.75
N THR A 282 -4.02 9.97 21.48
CA THR A 282 -2.69 9.46 21.85
C THR A 282 -1.61 10.24 21.08
N VAL A 283 -0.75 10.97 21.81
CA VAL A 283 0.46 11.56 21.22
C VAL A 283 1.42 10.41 20.89
N SER A 284 1.61 10.11 19.61
CA SER A 284 2.61 9.14 19.17
C SER A 284 3.90 9.87 18.78
N ARG A 285 5.07 9.23 18.97
CA ARG A 285 6.32 9.82 18.48
C ARG A 285 6.29 9.91 16.94
N PRO A 286 6.69 11.05 16.35
CA PRO A 286 6.82 11.18 14.90
C PRO A 286 7.69 10.06 14.32
N GLY A 287 7.18 9.35 13.31
CA GLY A 287 7.85 8.22 12.67
C GLY A 287 7.23 6.85 12.97
N LEU A 288 6.55 6.65 14.12
CA LEU A 288 5.90 5.37 14.40
C LEU A 288 4.80 5.04 13.39
N ALA A 289 4.00 6.04 12.99
CA ALA A 289 2.98 5.87 11.97
C ALA A 289 3.57 5.42 10.62
N MET A 290 4.75 5.93 10.26
CA MET A 290 5.45 5.54 9.03
C MET A 290 5.91 4.09 9.09
N ILE A 291 6.48 3.67 10.23
CA ILE A 291 6.95 2.29 10.44
C ILE A 291 5.76 1.33 10.43
N ALA A 292 4.70 1.63 11.19
CA ALA A 292 3.51 0.79 11.24
C ALA A 292 2.81 0.69 9.87
N GLY A 293 2.71 1.82 9.15
CA GLY A 293 2.16 1.85 7.80
C GLY A 293 2.97 1.00 6.82
N ALA A 294 4.30 1.13 6.83
CA ALA A 294 5.18 0.33 5.98
C ALA A 294 5.05 -1.17 6.27
N LEU A 295 5.10 -1.56 7.56
CA LEU A 295 4.95 -2.96 7.96
C LEU A 295 3.56 -3.53 7.63
N ALA A 296 2.50 -2.72 7.73
CA ALA A 296 1.16 -3.15 7.36
C ALA A 296 1.04 -3.45 5.86
N VAL A 297 1.66 -2.65 5.01
CA VAL A 297 1.70 -2.88 3.56
C VAL A 297 2.57 -4.10 3.22
N GLU A 298 3.77 -4.21 3.80
CA GLU A 298 4.66 -5.36 3.59
C GLU A 298 3.99 -6.68 4.01
N LEU A 299 3.27 -6.67 5.15
CA LEU A 299 2.49 -7.82 5.60
C LEU A 299 1.38 -8.17 4.60
N MET A 300 0.63 -7.17 4.10
CA MET A 300 -0.40 -7.39 3.09
C MET A 300 0.20 -8.04 1.83
N VAL A 301 1.28 -7.49 1.29
CA VAL A 301 1.89 -7.99 0.05
C VAL A 301 2.42 -9.41 0.27
N SER A 302 3.07 -9.69 1.41
CA SER A 302 3.57 -11.02 1.75
C SER A 302 2.44 -12.04 1.88
N VAL A 303 1.32 -11.67 2.51
CA VAL A 303 0.11 -12.53 2.58
C VAL A 303 -0.44 -12.80 1.20
N LEU A 304 -0.56 -11.79 0.33
CA LEU A 304 -1.14 -11.95 -1.01
C LEU A 304 -0.24 -12.77 -1.96
N GLN A 305 1.08 -12.72 -1.79
CA GLN A 305 2.03 -13.53 -2.56
C GLN A 305 2.14 -14.97 -2.05
N HIS A 306 1.73 -15.24 -0.80
CA HIS A 306 1.71 -16.59 -0.28
C HIS A 306 0.69 -17.45 -1.06
N PRO A 307 1.00 -18.72 -1.42
CA PRO A 307 0.09 -19.57 -2.19
C PRO A 307 -1.28 -19.77 -1.55
N GLU A 308 -1.34 -19.77 -0.22
CA GLU A 308 -2.60 -19.86 0.55
C GLU A 308 -3.27 -18.50 0.84
N GLY A 309 -2.70 -17.39 0.41
CA GLY A 309 -3.24 -16.05 0.63
C GLY A 309 -3.51 -15.75 2.11
N GLY A 310 -4.69 -15.20 2.41
CA GLY A 310 -5.11 -14.94 3.80
C GLY A 310 -5.30 -16.18 4.68
N TYR A 311 -5.24 -17.39 4.14
CA TYR A 311 -5.27 -18.64 4.90
C TYR A 311 -3.87 -19.11 5.33
N ALA A 312 -2.81 -18.42 4.89
CA ALA A 312 -1.43 -18.72 5.23
C ALA A 312 -1.22 -18.93 6.73
N ILE A 313 -0.40 -19.92 7.05
CA ILE A 313 0.06 -20.22 8.41
C ILE A 313 0.84 -19.01 8.96
N ALA A 314 0.66 -18.70 10.25
CA ALA A 314 1.47 -17.68 10.90
C ALA A 314 2.89 -18.20 11.14
N SER A 315 3.85 -17.61 10.44
CA SER A 315 5.27 -17.90 10.61
C SER A 315 5.86 -17.04 11.73
N SER A 316 6.81 -17.60 12.47
CA SER A 316 7.52 -16.92 13.55
C SER A 316 8.98 -16.67 13.20
N SER A 317 9.71 -15.92 14.02
CA SER A 317 11.14 -15.66 13.83
C SER A 317 11.99 -16.94 13.84
N ASP A 318 11.52 -18.01 14.49
CA ASP A 318 12.21 -19.30 14.53
C ASP A 318 12.20 -19.98 13.15
N ASP A 319 11.22 -19.66 12.30
CA ASP A 319 11.11 -20.19 10.93
C ASP A 319 12.11 -19.54 9.97
N ARG A 320 12.84 -18.48 10.39
CA ARG A 320 13.88 -17.82 9.55
C ARG A 320 15.06 -18.74 9.24
N MET A 321 15.24 -19.81 10.02
CA MET A 321 16.29 -20.80 9.80
C MET A 321 15.94 -21.82 8.69
N ASN A 322 14.69 -21.81 8.21
CA ASN A 322 14.21 -22.59 7.07
C ASN A 322 14.05 -21.69 5.83
N GLU A 323 13.87 -22.29 4.65
CA GLU A 323 13.47 -21.53 3.45
C GLU A 323 12.18 -20.74 3.75
N PRO A 324 12.15 -19.42 3.49
CA PRO A 324 11.00 -18.61 3.82
C PRO A 324 9.77 -19.06 3.02
N PRO A 325 8.56 -18.97 3.60
CA PRO A 325 7.33 -19.47 2.95
C PRO A 325 6.97 -18.68 1.69
N THR A 326 7.55 -17.49 1.52
CA THR A 326 7.41 -16.66 0.32
C THR A 326 8.76 -16.06 -0.08
N SER A 327 8.87 -15.63 -1.33
CA SER A 327 10.02 -14.85 -1.81
C SER A 327 10.19 -13.49 -1.11
N LEU A 328 9.16 -13.03 -0.39
CA LEU A 328 9.16 -11.79 0.39
C LEU A 328 9.44 -12.03 1.88
N GLY A 329 9.65 -13.28 2.29
CA GLY A 329 9.97 -13.63 3.67
C GLY A 329 8.78 -14.23 4.43
N LEU A 330 8.68 -13.88 5.71
CA LEU A 330 7.73 -14.44 6.67
C LEU A 330 6.33 -13.84 6.54
N VAL A 331 5.33 -14.59 6.98
CA VAL A 331 3.93 -14.14 7.06
C VAL A 331 3.43 -14.22 8.52
N PRO A 332 3.82 -13.28 9.39
CA PRO A 332 3.46 -13.32 10.81
C PRO A 332 1.96 -13.07 11.05
N HIS A 333 1.52 -13.31 12.28
CA HIS A 333 0.19 -12.94 12.75
C HIS A 333 0.14 -11.49 13.24
N GLN A 334 1.10 -11.11 14.10
CA GLN A 334 1.26 -9.83 14.80
C GLN A 334 2.75 -9.47 14.89
#